data_AF-A0A1I7W0J9-F1
#
_entry.id   AF-A0A1I7W0J9-F1
#
_cell.length_a   1.000
_cell.length_b   1.000
_cell.length_c   1.000
_cell.angle_alpha   90.00
_cell.angle_beta   90.00
_cell.angle_gamma   90.00
#
_symmetry.space_group_name_H-M   'P 1'
#
loop_
_entity.id
_entity.type
_entity.pdbx_description
1 polymer ?
#
loop_
_entity_poly.entity_id
_entity_poly.type
_entity_poly.pdbx_seq_one_letter_code
_entity_poly.pdbx_strand_id
1 'polypeptide(L)'
;MEKYECPHVDCNATMQGKIKYNEHFQMHDKPFRYQCKHTGCGKEFHISSSLSMHKKSCKRKPQSPTERNPHIQKHDEHCKQPGNGKNSA
;
A
#
# COMPACT_ATOMS: atom_id res chain seq x y z
N MET A 1 -8.69 -8.94 -25.17
CA MET A 1 -9.26 -9.19 -23.82
C MET A 1 -8.62 -8.24 -22.84
N GLU A 2 -9.40 -7.35 -22.23
CA GLU A 2 -8.91 -6.40 -21.25
C GLU A 2 -8.69 -7.07 -19.89
N LYS A 3 -7.65 -6.63 -19.17
CA LYS A 3 -7.34 -7.08 -17.81
C LYS A 3 -7.84 -6.05 -16.81
N TYR A 4 -8.45 -6.52 -15.73
CA TYR A 4 -9.00 -5.70 -14.67
C TYR A 4 -8.35 -6.07 -13.34
N GLU A 5 -7.76 -5.09 -12.67
CA GLU A 5 -7.10 -5.25 -11.37
C GLU A 5 -8.08 -4.90 -10.25
N CYS A 6 -8.13 -5.74 -9.22
CA CYS A 6 -8.95 -5.48 -8.05
C CYS A 6 -8.39 -4.29 -7.26
N PRO A 7 -9.19 -3.24 -6.99
CA PRO A 7 -8.75 -2.10 -6.21
C PRO A 7 -8.79 -2.35 -4.69
N HIS A 8 -9.12 -3.55 -4.20
CA HIS A 8 -9.20 -3.81 -2.76
C HIS A 8 -7.80 -3.77 -2.11
N VAL A 9 -7.68 -3.22 -0.89
CA VAL A 9 -6.39 -3.08 -0.19
C VAL A 9 -5.71 -4.45 0.03
N ASP A 10 -6.48 -5.43 0.52
CA ASP A 10 -5.99 -6.77 0.83
C ASP A 10 -6.05 -7.73 -0.39
N CYS A 11 -6.32 -7.22 -1.60
CA CYS A 11 -6.39 -8.02 -2.81
C CYS A 11 -5.51 -7.47 -3.92
N ASN A 12 -4.83 -8.35 -4.64
CA ASN A 12 -4.04 -8.02 -5.82
C ASN A 12 -4.41 -8.94 -7.00
N ALA A 13 -5.66 -9.39 -7.03
CA ALA A 13 -6.17 -10.25 -8.09
C ALA A 13 -6.32 -9.46 -9.41
N THR A 14 -5.89 -10.09 -10.50
CA THR A 14 -6.03 -9.57 -11.85
C THR A 14 -6.84 -10.55 -12.67
N MET A 15 -7.94 -10.08 -13.27
CA MET A 15 -8.87 -10.92 -14.01
C MET A 15 -8.92 -10.53 -15.47
N GLN A 16 -9.10 -11.53 -16.32
CA GLN A 16 -9.24 -11.33 -17.75
C GLN A 16 -10.73 -11.29 -18.08
N GLY A 17 -11.23 -10.09 -18.40
CA GLY A 17 -12.64 -9.83 -18.70
C GLY A 17 -13.46 -9.26 -17.53
N LYS A 18 -14.49 -8.51 -17.91
CA LYS A 18 -15.34 -7.71 -17.01
C LYS A 18 -16.25 -8.55 -16.11
N ILE A 19 -16.77 -9.67 -16.62
CA ILE A 19 -17.70 -10.55 -15.88
C ILE A 19 -16.99 -11.12 -14.64
N LYS A 20 -15.86 -11.81 -14.84
CA LYS A 20 -15.03 -12.36 -13.75
C LYS A 20 -14.62 -11.29 -12.75
N TYR A 21 -14.25 -10.10 -13.24
CA TYR A 21 -13.94 -8.95 -12.38
C TYR A 21 -15.10 -8.58 -11.45
N ASN A 22 -16.31 -8.47 -11.99
CA ASN A 22 -17.48 -8.07 -11.21
C ASN A 22 -17.91 -9.15 -10.20
N GLU A 23 -17.80 -10.43 -10.56
CA GLU A 23 -18.08 -11.54 -9.65
C GLU A 23 -17.09 -11.54 -8.46
N HIS A 24 -15.79 -11.46 -8.76
CA HIS A 24 -14.76 -11.33 -7.73
C HIS A 24 -14.95 -10.08 -6.86
N PHE A 25 -15.28 -8.94 -7.47
CA PHE A 25 -15.47 -7.69 -6.75
C PHE A 25 -16.58 -7.78 -5.70
N GLN A 26 -17.63 -8.54 -5.99
CA GLN A 26 -18.75 -8.77 -5.06
C GLN A 26 -18.43 -9.75 -3.92
N MET A 27 -17.37 -10.56 -4.03
CA MET A 27 -16.95 -11.48 -2.97
C MET A 27 -16.25 -10.78 -1.80
N HIS A 28 -15.84 -9.51 -1.97
CA HIS A 28 -15.24 -8.75 -0.88
C HIS A 28 -16.30 -8.33 0.13
N ASP A 29 -16.03 -8.64 1.39
CA ASP A 29 -16.88 -8.24 2.51
C ASP A 29 -16.80 -6.72 2.76
N LYS A 30 -17.82 -6.17 3.44
CA LYS A 30 -17.86 -4.74 3.77
C LYS A 30 -17.29 -4.52 5.18
N PRO A 31 -16.55 -3.42 5.43
CA PRO A 31 -16.41 -2.24 4.58
C PRO A 31 -15.34 -2.39 3.50
N PHE A 32 -15.74 -2.17 2.24
CA PHE A 32 -14.82 -2.24 1.11
C PHE A 32 -13.82 -1.08 1.16
N ARG A 33 -12.53 -1.40 1.13
CA ARG A 33 -11.44 -0.40 1.10
C ARG A 33 -10.76 -0.41 -0.27
N TYR A 34 -10.91 0.70 -0.97
CA TYR A 34 -10.32 0.98 -2.27
C TYR A 34 -8.91 1.55 -2.10
N GLN A 35 -7.88 0.83 -2.50
CA GLN A 35 -6.51 1.31 -2.51
C GLN A 35 -6.08 1.76 -3.91
N CYS A 36 -5.40 2.91 -3.97
CA CYS A 36 -4.67 3.32 -5.15
C CYS A 36 -3.43 2.45 -5.33
N LYS A 37 -3.48 1.53 -6.29
CA LYS A 37 -2.37 0.64 -6.69
C LYS A 37 -1.25 1.36 -7.46
N HIS A 38 -1.31 2.69 -7.53
CA HIS A 38 -0.24 3.47 -8.13
C HIS A 38 1.02 3.37 -7.28
N THR A 39 2.14 2.97 -7.88
CA THR A 39 3.44 2.82 -7.20
C THR A 39 3.78 4.07 -6.39
N GLY A 40 3.97 3.90 -5.08
CA GLY A 40 4.30 4.99 -4.16
C GLY A 40 3.11 5.85 -3.72
N CYS A 41 1.87 5.55 -4.08
CA CYS A 41 0.68 6.27 -3.58
C CYS A 41 0.08 5.58 -2.34
N GLY A 42 -0.36 4.33 -2.46
CA GLY A 42 -0.90 3.52 -1.36
C GLY A 42 -2.16 4.08 -0.68
N LYS A 43 -2.75 5.19 -1.16
CA LYS A 43 -3.91 5.85 -0.54
C LYS A 43 -5.14 4.95 -0.57
N GLU A 44 -5.81 4.86 0.58
CA GLU A 44 -7.04 4.10 0.77
C GLU A 44 -8.27 5.03 0.79
N PHE A 45 -9.37 4.55 0.25
CA PHE A 45 -10.66 5.23 0.18
C PHE A 45 -11.76 4.23 0.50
N HIS A 46 -12.84 4.68 1.15
CA HIS A 46 -14.02 3.83 1.36
C HIS A 46 -15.05 3.93 0.22
N ILE A 47 -14.82 4.85 -0.73
CA ILE A 47 -15.77 5.20 -1.79
C ILE A 47 -15.08 5.09 -3.15
N SER A 48 -15.72 4.37 -4.08
CA SER A 48 -15.24 4.16 -5.45
C SER A 48 -15.09 5.46 -6.22
N SER A 49 -16.01 6.41 -6.04
CA SER A 49 -15.96 7.75 -6.65
C SER A 49 -14.73 8.53 -6.20
N SER A 50 -14.40 8.49 -4.91
CA SER A 50 -13.20 9.15 -4.37
C SER A 50 -11.92 8.56 -4.94
N LEU A 51 -11.81 7.22 -5.02
CA LEU A 51 -10.68 6.57 -5.69
C LEU A 51 -10.61 6.96 -7.18
N SER A 52 -11.74 7.00 -7.88
CA SER A 52 -11.78 7.33 -9.31
C SER A 52 -11.34 8.77 -9.58
N MET A 53 -11.77 9.72 -8.75
CA MET A 53 -11.30 11.11 -8.80
C MET A 53 -9.82 11.20 -8.46
N HIS A 54 -9.37 10.48 -7.43
CA HIS A 54 -7.96 10.43 -7.05
C HIS A 54 -7.07 9.86 -8.15
N LYS A 55 -7.49 8.79 -8.84
CA LYS A 55 -6.73 8.20 -9.95
C LYS A 55 -6.44 9.22 -11.05
N LYS A 56 -7.41 10.09 -11.37
CA LYS A 56 -7.24 11.17 -12.35
C LYS A 56 -6.21 12.22 -11.91
N SER A 57 -6.14 12.52 -10.62
CA SER A 57 -5.23 13.50 -10.04
C SER A 57 -3.95 12.89 -9.46
N CYS A 58 -3.75 11.58 -9.57
CA CYS A 58 -2.58 10.90 -9.04
C CYS A 58 -1.33 11.31 -9.85
N LYS A 59 -0.60 12.30 -9.33
CA LYS A 59 0.62 12.87 -9.95
C LYS A 59 1.88 12.05 -9.69
N ARG A 60 1.84 11.06 -8.78
CA ARG A 60 2.95 10.10 -8.62
C ARG A 60 3.01 9.36 -9.97
N LYS A 61 4.12 9.41 -10.70
CA LYS A 61 4.32 8.60 -11.93
C LYS A 61 4.66 7.16 -11.52
N PRO A 62 4.42 6.15 -12.38
CA PRO A 62 4.94 4.81 -12.13
C PRO A 62 6.45 4.93 -11.95
N GLN A 63 6.92 4.88 -10.70
CA GLN A 63 8.34 4.72 -10.45
C GLN A 63 8.67 3.29 -10.87
N SER A 64 9.41 3.17 -11.97
CA SER A 64 10.10 1.96 -12.36
C SER A 64 10.81 1.36 -11.13
N PRO A 65 10.70 0.04 -10.88
CA PRO A 65 11.20 -0.58 -9.65
C PRO A 65 12.73 -0.75 -9.61
N THR A 66 13.52 0.15 -10.19
CA THR A 66 14.96 -0.09 -10.39
C THR A 66 15.90 0.58 -9.42
N GLU A 67 15.47 1.54 -8.60
CA GLU A 67 16.38 2.12 -7.60
C GLU A 67 16.32 1.32 -6.30
N ARG A 68 16.76 0.05 -6.39
CA ARG A 68 17.42 -0.60 -5.26
C ARG A 68 18.63 0.25 -4.92
N ASN A 69 18.49 1.18 -3.99
CA ASN A 69 19.65 1.75 -3.32
C ASN A 69 19.84 0.98 -2.00
N PRO A 70 20.80 0.04 -1.92
CA PRO A 70 21.13 -0.62 -0.68
C PRO A 70 21.87 0.38 0.20
N HIS A 71 21.15 1.20 0.96
CA HIS A 71 21.74 1.89 2.09
C HIS A 71 21.95 0.87 3.20
N ILE A 72 22.96 0.01 3.00
CA ILE A 72 23.68 -0.65 4.07
C ILE A 72 24.37 0.49 4.83
N GLN A 73 23.67 1.10 5.79
CA GLN A 73 24.34 1.70 6.92
C GLN A 73 24.23 0.73 8.07
N LYS A 74 25.09 -0.29 8.01
CA LYS A 74 25.65 -0.83 9.23
C LYS A 74 26.56 0.26 9.77
N HIS A 75 26.10 1.02 10.76
CA HIS A 75 27.00 1.44 11.80
C HIS A 75 26.48 0.84 13.09
N ASP A 76 27.22 -0.18 13.51
CA ASP A 76 27.33 -0.66 14.87
C ASP A 76 27.47 0.53 15.82
N GLU A 77 26.63 0.65 16.83
CA GLU A 77 27.05 1.08 18.17
C GLU A 77 25.83 1.10 19.10
N HIS A 78 25.84 0.04 19.91
CA HIS A 78 25.72 0.13 21.36
C HIS A 78 24.34 0.40 21.98
N CYS A 79 23.67 -0.72 22.28
CA CYS A 79 22.73 -0.81 23.40
C CYS A 79 23.43 -0.42 24.70
N LYS A 80 23.09 0.74 25.28
CA LYS A 80 23.31 1.02 26.70
C LYS A 80 22.09 1.74 27.29
N GLN A 81 21.30 0.99 28.03
CA GLN A 81 20.61 1.44 29.24
C GLN A 81 20.73 0.32 30.28
N PRO A 82 20.64 0.56 31.60
CA PRO A 82 20.73 1.82 32.35
C PRO A 82 21.78 1.76 33.49
N GLY A 83 22.17 2.92 34.01
CA GLY A 83 22.99 3.01 35.22
C GLY A 83 22.78 4.35 35.90
N ASN A 84 21.62 4.55 36.52
CA ASN A 84 21.39 5.68 37.41
C ASN A 84 21.02 5.15 38.79
N GLY A 85 22.00 5.25 39.69
CA GLY A 85 21.84 5.00 41.11
C GLY A 85 20.82 5.97 41.72
N LYS A 86 19.99 5.43 42.60
CA LYS A 86 19.22 6.21 43.56
C LYS A 86 19.94 6.04 44.89
N ASN A 87 20.65 7.09 45.29
CA ASN A 87 21.03 7.35 46.66
C ASN A 87 19.81 7.95 47.36
N SER A 88 19.34 7.32 48.42
CA SER A 88 18.47 7.97 49.41
C SER A 88 18.87 7.44 50.78
N ALA A 89 19.08 8.39 51.68
CA ALA A 89 19.45 8.23 53.08
C ALA A 89 18.38 7.48 53.89
#